data_AF-A0A938AV14-F1
#
_entry.id   AF-A0A938AV14-F1
#
_cell.length_a   1.000
_cell.length_b   1.000
_cell.length_c   1.000
_cell.angle_alpha   90.00
_cell.angle_beta   90.00
_cell.angle_gamma   90.00
#
_symmetry.space_group_name_H-M   'P 1'
#
loop_
_entity.id
_entity.type
_entity.pdbx_description
1 polymer ?
#
loop_
_entity_poly.entity_id
_entity_poly.type
_entity_poly.pdbx_seq_one_letter_code
_entity_poly.pdbx_strand_id
1 'polypeptide(L)'
;MREQGGGPAAAVYWFDGDPRWRPPQQVTPLTAQVEADVCIVGGGFTGLWSALHIKRLAPRTEVVLLEREFCGAGAAGRNGGW
;
A
#
# COMPACT_ATOMS: atom_id res chain seq x y z
N MET A 1 -35.49 -13.38 5.31
CA MET A 1 -34.95 -12.10 4.79
C MET A 1 -33.87 -11.67 5.78
N ARG A 2 -32.60 -11.97 5.49
CA ARG A 2 -31.47 -11.62 6.37
C ARG A 2 -31.05 -10.20 6.04
N GLU A 3 -31.16 -9.29 6.98
CA GLU A 3 -30.53 -7.98 6.90
C GLU A 3 -29.01 -8.14 7.06
N GLN A 4 -28.27 -7.75 6.02
CA GLN A 4 -26.84 -7.46 6.04
C GLN A 4 -26.73 -5.98 6.47
N GLY A 5 -25.86 -5.50 7.36
CA GLY A 5 -24.44 -5.78 7.59
C GLY A 5 -23.65 -4.49 7.29
N GLY A 6 -22.98 -3.88 8.27
CA GLY A 6 -22.22 -2.64 8.05
C GLY A 6 -21.57 -2.04 9.30
N GLY A 7 -20.68 -2.77 9.95
CA GLY A 7 -19.71 -2.15 10.88
C GLY A 7 -18.76 -1.23 10.11
N PRO A 8 -18.09 -0.25 10.77
CA PRO A 8 -17.27 0.75 10.09
C PRO A 8 -16.26 0.04 9.20
N ALA A 9 -16.28 0.36 7.90
CA ALA A 9 -15.27 -0.11 6.97
C ALA A 9 -13.90 0.15 7.62
N ALA A 10 -13.15 -0.92 7.90
CA ALA A 10 -11.98 -0.91 8.76
C ALA A 10 -11.05 0.28 8.43
N ALA A 11 -10.94 1.23 9.35
CA ALA A 11 -10.16 2.45 9.17
C ALA A 11 -8.69 2.08 8.89
N VAL A 12 -8.14 2.62 7.80
CA VAL A 12 -6.70 2.57 7.54
C VAL A 12 -6.06 3.75 8.27
N TYR A 13 -5.42 3.48 9.39
CA TYR A 13 -4.85 4.46 10.31
C TYR A 13 -3.74 5.32 9.69
N TRP A 14 -3.04 4.85 8.67
CA TRP A 14 -1.99 5.63 7.98
C TRP A 14 -2.50 6.93 7.35
N PHE A 15 -3.80 6.99 7.06
CA PHE A 15 -4.45 8.12 6.42
C PHE A 15 -5.48 8.79 7.34
N ASP A 16 -5.54 8.37 8.61
CA ASP A 16 -6.49 8.93 9.56
C ASP A 16 -6.21 10.42 9.78
N GLY A 17 -7.28 11.21 9.82
CA GLY A 17 -7.20 12.66 9.98
C GLY A 17 -6.77 13.48 8.75
N ASP A 18 -6.42 12.89 7.59
CA ASP A 18 -6.19 13.67 6.36
C ASP A 18 -7.51 13.89 5.60
N PRO A 19 -8.11 15.10 5.62
CA PRO A 19 -9.39 15.35 4.96
C PRO A 19 -9.31 15.28 3.43
N ARG A 20 -8.10 15.29 2.86
CA ARG A 20 -7.88 15.20 1.40
C ARG A 20 -7.79 13.76 0.91
N TRP A 21 -7.47 12.82 1.79
CA TRP A 21 -7.24 11.44 1.39
C TRP A 21 -8.55 10.68 1.18
N ARG A 22 -8.63 9.91 0.10
CA ARG A 22 -9.71 8.95 -0.18
C ARG A 22 -9.07 7.65 -0.65
N PRO A 23 -9.58 6.47 -0.24
CA PRO A 23 -9.09 5.22 -0.81
C PRO A 23 -9.39 5.20 -2.32
N PRO A 24 -8.48 4.67 -3.15
CA PRO A 24 -8.75 4.52 -4.57
C PRO A 24 -9.98 3.63 -4.77
N GLN A 25 -10.92 4.09 -5.58
CA GLN A 25 -12.12 3.32 -5.93
C GLN A 25 -11.82 2.20 -6.92
N GLN A 26 -10.75 2.37 -7.71
CA GLN A 26 -10.25 1.40 -8.67
C GLN A 26 -8.73 1.43 -8.66
N VAL A 27 -8.13 0.26 -8.83
CA VAL A 27 -6.70 0.09 -9.04
C VAL A 27 -6.49 -0.41 -10.47
N THR A 28 -5.45 0.09 -11.12
CA THR A 28 -5.09 -0.36 -12.46
C THR A 28 -4.13 -1.54 -12.32
N PRO A 29 -4.49 -2.75 -12.78
CA PRO A 29 -3.57 -3.88 -12.77
C PRO A 29 -2.35 -3.57 -13.63
N LEU A 30 -1.17 -4.06 -13.22
CA LEU A 30 -0.01 -4.03 -14.08
C LEU A 30 -0.19 -5.06 -15.20
N THR A 31 -0.38 -4.58 -16.43
CA THR A 31 -0.57 -5.43 -17.62
C THR A 31 0.65 -5.44 -18.55
N ALA A 32 1.57 -4.51 -18.37
CA ALA A 32 2.80 -4.41 -19.14
C ALA A 32 3.95 -5.13 -18.44
N GLN A 33 4.94 -5.57 -19.21
CA GLN A 33 6.23 -5.99 -18.66
C GLN A 33 6.98 -4.76 -18.16
N VAL A 34 7.47 -4.82 -16.92
CA VAL A 34 8.29 -3.78 -16.30
C VAL A 34 9.59 -4.42 -15.84
N GLU A 35 10.70 -3.86 -16.27
CA GLU A 35 12.04 -4.24 -15.81
C GLU A 35 12.42 -3.37 -14.61
N ALA A 36 13.13 -3.97 -13.65
CA ALA A 36 13.63 -3.28 -12.47
C ALA A 36 14.83 -4.04 -11.93
N ASP A 37 15.75 -3.33 -11.27
CA ASP A 37 16.81 -3.97 -10.50
C ASP A 37 16.24 -4.74 -9.31
N VAL A 38 15.20 -4.20 -8.67
CA VAL A 38 14.50 -4.81 -7.54
C VAL A 38 12.98 -4.66 -7.67
N CYS A 39 12.28 -5.79 -7.59
CA CYS A 39 10.82 -5.84 -7.48
C CYS A 39 10.40 -6.20 -6.05
N ILE A 40 9.57 -5.37 -5.44
CA ILE A 40 9.00 -5.55 -4.09
C ILE A 40 7.51 -5.85 -4.23
N VAL A 41 7.07 -6.98 -3.67
CA VAL A 41 5.66 -7.37 -3.65
C VAL A 41 5.07 -7.05 -2.28
N GLY A 42 4.12 -6.12 -2.24
CA GLY A 42 3.41 -5.67 -1.04
C GLY A 42 3.75 -4.23 -0.66
N GLY A 43 2.72 -3.37 -0.61
CA GLY A 43 2.77 -1.96 -0.20
C GLY A 43 2.55 -1.75 1.30
N GLY A 44 2.94 -2.72 2.13
CA GLY A 44 2.94 -2.60 3.59
C GLY A 44 4.18 -1.89 4.13
N PHE A 45 4.28 -1.81 5.46
CA PHE A 45 5.39 -1.13 6.15
C PHE A 45 6.76 -1.65 5.69
N THR A 46 6.96 -2.98 5.73
CA THR A 46 8.22 -3.61 5.34
C THR A 46 8.57 -3.35 3.87
N GLY A 47 7.59 -3.40 2.97
CA GLY A 47 7.83 -3.17 1.54
C GLY A 47 8.29 -1.74 1.25
N LEU A 48 7.58 -0.75 1.81
CA LEU A 48 7.94 0.67 1.68
C LEU A 48 9.26 1.00 2.37
N TRP A 49 9.50 0.43 3.56
CA TRP A 49 10.75 0.64 4.28
C TRP A 49 11.94 0.07 3.53
N SER A 50 11.82 -1.13 2.96
CA SER A 50 12.82 -1.73 2.09
C SER A 50 13.11 -0.86 0.86
N ALA A 51 12.07 -0.38 0.16
CA ALA A 51 12.22 0.50 -1.00
C ALA A 51 12.99 1.79 -0.64
N LEU A 52 12.61 2.42 0.48
CA LEU A 52 13.28 3.61 1.00
C LEU A 52 14.75 3.33 1.33
N HIS A 53 15.04 2.21 1.99
CA HIS A 53 16.42 1.87 2.36
C HIS A 53 17.29 1.60 1.13
N ILE A 54 16.77 0.88 0.14
CA ILE A 54 17.44 0.67 -1.13
C ILE A 54 17.76 2.01 -1.80
N LYS A 55 16.78 2.92 -1.92
CA LYS A 55 17.02 4.22 -2.55
C LYS A 55 17.98 5.12 -1.76
N ARG A 56 18.10 4.95 -0.44
CA ARG A 56 19.10 5.65 0.38
C ARG A 56 20.52 5.12 0.17
N LEU A 57 20.68 3.81 0.09
CA LEU A 57 21.98 3.15 -0.06
C LEU A 57 22.49 3.16 -1.51
N ALA A 58 21.57 3.00 -2.46
CA ALA A 58 21.84 2.95 -3.89
C ALA A 58 20.77 3.77 -4.66
N PRO A 59 20.94 5.10 -4.75
CA PRO A 59 19.91 5.98 -5.33
C PRO A 59 19.55 5.68 -6.79
N ARG A 60 20.50 5.12 -7.55
CA ARG A 60 20.30 4.77 -8.97
C ARG A 60 19.54 3.46 -9.17
N THR A 61 19.34 2.64 -8.14
CA THR A 61 18.60 1.38 -8.26
C THR A 61 17.16 1.65 -8.68
N GLU A 62 16.71 0.98 -9.73
CA GLU A 62 15.32 0.98 -10.16
C GLU A 62 14.52 0.01 -9.30
N VAL A 63 13.60 0.56 -8.51
CA VAL A 63 12.77 -0.20 -7.57
C VAL A 63 11.32 -0.09 -8.02
N VAL A 64 10.71 -1.25 -8.27
CA VAL A 64 9.27 -1.38 -8.53
C VAL A 64 8.61 -1.96 -7.29
N LEU A 65 7.55 -1.30 -6.81
CA LEU A 65 6.71 -1.82 -5.73
C LEU A 65 5.32 -2.12 -6.29
N LEU A 66 4.87 -3.37 -6.14
CA LEU A 66 3.58 -3.85 -6.60
C LEU A 66 2.66 -4.11 -5.41
N GLU A 67 1.49 -3.49 -5.40
CA GLU A 67 0.44 -3.65 -4.39
C GLU A 67 -0.90 -3.89 -5.09
N ARG A 68 -1.70 -4.83 -4.57
CA ARG A 68 -2.99 -5.20 -5.16
C ARG A 68 -4.09 -4.17 -4.90
N GLU A 69 -3.97 -3.40 -3.83
CA GLU A 69 -4.90 -2.35 -3.43
C GLU A 69 -4.18 -1.00 -3.44
N PHE A 70 -3.90 -0.44 -2.27
CA PHE A 70 -3.07 0.75 -2.10
C PHE A 70 -2.08 0.52 -0.97
N CYS A 71 -1.00 1.29 -0.96
CA CYS A 71 -0.01 1.22 0.09
C CYS A 71 -0.66 1.45 1.46
N GLY A 72 -0.51 0.50 2.38
CA GLY A 72 -1.15 0.51 3.70
C GLY A 72 -2.53 -0.15 3.77
N ALA A 73 -3.09 -0.67 2.67
CA ALA A 73 -4.42 -1.30 2.70
C ALA A 73 -4.47 -2.57 3.58
N GLY A 74 -3.33 -3.25 3.76
CA GLY A 74 -3.20 -4.47 4.55
C GLY A 74 -3.04 -4.24 6.07
N ALA A 75 -2.57 -5.28 6.77
CA ALA A 75 -2.44 -5.29 8.24
C ALA A 75 -1.64 -4.10 8.78
N ALA A 76 -0.58 -3.69 8.07
CA ALA A 76 0.30 -2.61 8.48
C ALA A 76 -0.41 -1.25 8.59
N GLY A 77 -1.42 -0.96 7.76
CA GLY A 77 -2.19 0.27 7.88
C GLY A 77 -3.42 0.14 8.78
N ARG A 78 -3.76 -1.06 9.25
CA ARG A 78 -4.89 -1.33 10.14
C ARG A 78 -4.46 -1.71 11.56
N ASN A 79 -3.18 -1.58 11.89
CA ASN A 79 -2.58 -2.05 13.15
C ASN A 79 -2.81 -1.11 14.35
N GLY A 80 -3.59 -0.03 14.20
CA GLY A 80 -3.94 0.86 15.31
C GLY A 80 -2.81 1.80 15.78
N GLY A 81 -1.65 1.83 15.10
CA GLY A 81 -0.58 2.79 15.38
C GLY A 81 0.27 2.52 16.63
N TRP A 82 0.26 1.29 17.16
CA TRP A 82 1.09 0.84 18.29
C TRP A 82 2.37 0.14 17.83
#